data_AF-A0A966V5T6-F1
#
_entry.id   AF-A0A966V5T6-F1
#
_cell.length_a   1.000
_cell.length_b   1.000
_cell.length_c   1.000
_cell.angle_alpha   90.00
_cell.angle_beta   90.00
_cell.angle_gamma   90.00
#
_symmetry.space_group_name_H-M   'P 1'
#
loop_
_entity.id
_entity.type
_entity.pdbx_description
1 polymer ?
#
loop_
_entity_poly.entity_id
_entity_poly.type
_entity_poly.pdbx_seq_one_letter_code
_entity_poly.pdbx_strand_id
1 'polypeptide(L)'
;MATRAAANIGERRVMLATPRRVHIVGVGGPGTSAIAIILAEMGHRVSGSDMHESKVLEQLRDRGITVNVPHLADVVDRCDVVTSSAAVPQSNIELRAASEKGIAVLTRAEMLGAITPHARTVAV
;
A
#
# COMPACT_ATOMS: atom_id res chain seq x y z
N MET A 1 -20.53 11.62 -26.11
CA MET A 1 -19.63 10.51 -25.69
C MET A 1 -19.22 10.78 -24.25
N ALA A 2 -19.77 10.00 -23.31
CA ALA A 2 -19.68 10.29 -21.89
C ALA A 2 -18.24 10.09 -21.36
N THR A 3 -17.64 11.19 -20.91
CA THR A 3 -16.44 11.23 -20.08
C THR A 3 -16.70 10.40 -18.82
N ARG A 4 -16.02 9.27 -18.66
CA ARG A 4 -16.12 8.43 -17.46
C ARG A 4 -15.67 9.25 -16.25
N ALA A 5 -16.66 9.56 -15.42
CA ALA A 5 -16.54 10.26 -14.16
C ALA A 5 -15.60 9.52 -13.19
N ALA A 6 -15.05 10.29 -12.26
CA ALA A 6 -14.33 9.84 -11.07
C ALA A 6 -14.89 8.50 -10.56
N ALA A 7 -14.05 7.46 -10.55
CA ALA A 7 -14.39 6.21 -9.92
C ALA A 7 -14.78 6.48 -8.46
N ASN A 8 -16.01 6.11 -8.10
CA ASN A 8 -16.55 6.25 -6.76
C ASN A 8 -15.53 5.75 -5.73
N ILE A 9 -15.12 6.62 -4.81
CA ILE A 9 -14.23 6.35 -3.67
C ILE A 9 -14.79 5.23 -2.75
N GLY A 10 -16.00 4.73 -3.00
CA GLY A 10 -16.70 3.72 -2.21
C GLY A 10 -16.67 2.26 -2.70
N GLU A 11 -16.18 1.95 -3.91
CA GLU A 11 -16.45 0.64 -4.53
C GLU A 11 -15.29 -0.37 -4.49
N ARG A 12 -14.03 0.05 -4.29
CA ARG A 12 -12.90 -0.89 -4.11
C ARG A 12 -12.62 -1.14 -2.64
N ARG A 13 -13.40 -2.03 -2.02
CA ARG A 13 -13.11 -2.52 -0.66
C ARG A 13 -12.25 -3.79 -0.71
N VAL A 14 -11.06 -3.71 -0.15
CA VAL A 14 -10.29 -4.90 0.23
C VAL A 14 -10.69 -5.31 1.64
N MET A 15 -11.00 -6.60 1.82
CA MET A 15 -11.32 -7.16 3.13
C MET A 15 -10.05 -7.63 3.83
N LEU A 16 -9.77 -7.05 5.01
CA LEU A 16 -8.60 -7.36 5.86
C LEU A 16 -8.91 -8.36 6.99
N ALA A 17 -10.00 -9.11 6.87
CA ALA A 17 -10.40 -10.12 7.86
C ALA A 17 -9.48 -11.35 7.92
N THR A 18 -8.64 -11.56 6.90
CA THR A 18 -7.68 -12.65 6.82
C THR A 18 -6.30 -12.12 6.40
N PRO A 19 -5.20 -12.84 6.68
CA PRO A 19 -3.87 -12.44 6.24
C PRO A 19 -3.81 -12.22 4.73
N ARG A 20 -3.14 -11.12 4.33
CA ARG A 20 -2.97 -10.67 2.94
C ARG A 20 -1.51 -10.34 2.70
N ARG A 21 -1.09 -10.37 1.44
CA ARG A 21 0.18 -9.83 0.96
C ARG A 21 -0.04 -8.42 0.47
N VAL A 22 0.47 -7.44 1.23
CA VAL A 22 0.33 -6.02 0.94
C VAL A 22 1.67 -5.44 0.54
N HIS A 23 1.73 -4.75 -0.59
CA HIS A 23 2.88 -3.95 -0.99
C HIS A 23 2.58 -2.46 -0.91
N ILE A 24 3.49 -1.67 -0.34
CA ILE A 24 3.33 -0.23 -0.16
C ILE A 24 4.40 0.51 -0.96
N VAL A 25 3.99 1.22 -2.01
CA VAL A 25 4.89 2.05 -2.82
C VAL A 25 5.07 3.41 -2.14
N GLY A 26 6.33 3.81 -1.91
CA GLY A 26 6.66 4.99 -1.10
C GLY A 26 6.43 4.73 0.40
N VAL A 27 6.91 3.59 0.89
CA VAL A 27 6.65 3.12 2.26
C VAL A 27 7.34 3.96 3.33
N GLY A 28 8.43 4.66 2.99
CA GLY A 28 9.13 5.56 3.92
C GLY A 28 8.39 6.88 4.16
N GLY A 29 7.34 7.16 3.39
CA GLY A 29 6.57 8.40 3.48
C GLY A 29 5.79 8.56 4.79
N PRO A 30 5.42 9.81 5.11
CA PRO A 30 4.53 10.10 6.23
C PRO A 30 3.16 9.46 6.00
N GLY A 31 2.70 8.70 7.00
CA GLY A 31 1.43 7.97 6.97
C GLY A 31 1.51 6.57 6.35
N THR A 32 2.26 6.37 5.26
CA THR A 32 2.40 5.04 4.64
C THR A 32 3.27 4.09 5.47
N SER A 33 4.31 4.61 6.12
CA SER A 33 5.12 3.86 7.09
C SER A 33 4.29 3.37 8.30
N ALA A 34 3.43 4.22 8.84
CA ALA A 34 2.52 3.85 9.92
C ALA A 34 1.50 2.78 9.47
N ILE A 35 0.95 2.91 8.27
CA ILE A 35 0.07 1.89 7.67
C ILE A 35 0.80 0.56 7.53
N ALA A 36 2.06 0.56 7.09
CA ALA A 36 2.88 -0.64 6.96
C ALA A 36 3.02 -1.39 8.30
N ILE A 37 3.30 -0.63 9.36
CA ILE A 37 3.45 -1.16 10.72
C ILE A 37 2.12 -1.76 11.21
N ILE A 38 1.01 -1.01 11.10
CA ILE A 38 -0.30 -1.47 11.54
C ILE A 38 -0.71 -2.76 10.81
N LEU A 39 -0.52 -2.81 9.48
CA LEU A 39 -0.86 -4.00 8.71
C LEU A 39 0.00 -5.22 9.09
N ALA A 40 1.29 -5.01 9.41
CA ALA A 40 2.15 -6.08 9.90
C ALA A 40 1.69 -6.56 11.28
N GLU A 41 1.34 -5.65 12.19
CA GLU A 41 0.80 -5.96 13.53
C GLU A 41 -0.58 -6.66 13.45
N MET A 42 -1.38 -6.37 12.42
CA MET A 42 -2.62 -7.10 12.09
C MET A 42 -2.37 -8.50 11.51
N GLY A 43 -1.11 -8.91 11.30
CA GLY A 43 -0.74 -10.24 10.81
C GLY A 43 -0.71 -10.38 9.28
N HIS A 44 -0.77 -9.27 8.54
CA HIS A 44 -0.55 -9.29 7.09
C HIS A 44 0.94 -9.43 6.75
N ARG A 45 1.24 -9.99 5.58
CA ARG A 45 2.59 -9.98 5.02
C ARG A 45 2.80 -8.66 4.31
N VAL A 46 3.58 -7.77 4.92
CA VAL A 46 3.81 -6.43 4.39
C VAL A 46 5.18 -6.35 3.73
N SER A 47 5.19 -5.72 2.57
CA SER A 47 6.40 -5.28 1.88
C SER A 47 6.23 -3.83 1.42
N GLY A 48 7.31 -3.19 1.03
CA GLY A 48 7.24 -1.86 0.44
C GLY A 48 8.47 -1.50 -0.36
N SER A 49 8.40 -0.35 -1.00
CA SER A 49 9.48 0.20 -1.80
C SER A 49 9.61 1.70 -1.58
N ASP A 50 10.79 2.25 -1.83
CA ASP A 50 11.01 3.69 -1.88
C ASP A 50 12.12 4.05 -2.87
N MET A 51 12.27 5.35 -3.17
CA MET A 51 13.31 5.81 -4.11
C MET A 51 14.70 5.88 -3.47
N HIS A 52 14.77 6.13 -2.16
CA HIS A 52 16.03 6.35 -1.45
C HIS A 52 16.03 5.66 -0.08
N GLU A 53 17.23 5.24 0.34
CA GLU A 53 17.42 4.72 1.70
C GLU A 53 17.14 5.80 2.76
N SER A 54 16.62 5.37 3.92
CA SER A 54 16.38 6.26 5.06
C SER A 54 16.28 5.48 6.38
N LYS A 55 16.43 6.19 7.51
CA LYS A 55 16.22 5.61 8.85
C LYS A 55 14.82 5.00 9.05
N VAL A 56 13.80 5.53 8.36
CA VAL A 56 12.44 4.96 8.42
C VAL A 56 12.43 3.58 7.77
N LEU A 57 13.13 3.39 6.65
CA LEU A 57 13.21 2.09 5.98
C LEU A 57 13.96 1.06 6.84
N GLU A 58 15.04 1.48 7.51
CA GLU A 58 15.75 0.64 8.48
C GLU A 58 14.80 0.16 9.60
N GLN A 59 14.04 1.07 10.21
CA GLN A 59 13.07 0.73 11.26
C GLN A 59 11.96 -0.22 10.78
N LEU A 60 11.52 -0.08 9.53
CA LEU A 60 10.54 -1.00 8.94
C LEU A 60 11.16 -2.41 8.76
N ARG A 61 12.40 -2.49 8.29
CA ARG A 61 13.13 -3.76 8.15
C ARG A 61 13.34 -4.44 9.51
N ASP A 62 13.67 -3.68 10.55
CA ASP A 62 13.80 -4.20 11.93
C ASP A 62 12.49 -4.80 12.46
N ARG A 63 11.34 -4.34 11.94
CA ARG A 63 10.01 -4.88 12.24
C ARG A 63 9.61 -6.05 11.32
N GLY A 64 10.54 -6.57 10.52
CA GLY A 64 10.31 -7.70 9.62
C GLY A 64 9.60 -7.34 8.31
N ILE A 65 9.45 -6.05 8.00
CA ILE A 65 8.85 -5.60 6.74
C ILE A 65 9.94 -5.60 5.66
N THR A 66 9.68 -6.31 4.55
CA THR A 66 10.61 -6.31 3.42
C THR A 66 10.54 -4.98 2.69
N VAL A 67 11.68 -4.31 2.50
CA VAL A 67 11.74 -3.00 1.82
C VAL A 67 12.77 -3.02 0.69
N ASN A 68 12.31 -2.69 -0.52
CA ASN A 68 13.12 -2.58 -1.73
C ASN A 68 13.48 -1.12 -2.06
N VAL A 69 14.74 -0.88 -2.42
CA VAL A 69 15.22 0.40 -2.94
C VAL A 69 16.15 0.11 -4.14
N PRO A 70 15.95 0.73 -5.31
CA PRO A 70 14.82 1.58 -5.68
C PRO A 70 13.57 0.73 -5.99
N HIS A 71 12.55 1.38 -6.58
CA HIS A 71 11.38 0.68 -7.10
C HIS A 71 11.74 -0.40 -8.12
N LEU A 72 11.04 -1.53 -8.10
CA LEU A 72 11.27 -2.68 -8.99
C LEU A 72 9.95 -3.34 -9.38
N ALA A 73 9.67 -3.51 -10.67
CA ALA A 73 8.37 -4.00 -11.14
C ALA A 73 7.95 -5.38 -10.59
N ASP A 74 8.90 -6.28 -10.32
CA ASP A 74 8.61 -7.65 -9.90
C ASP A 74 8.31 -7.80 -8.40
N VAL A 75 8.47 -6.74 -7.59
CA VAL A 75 8.24 -6.82 -6.14
C VAL A 75 6.75 -6.91 -5.78
N VAL A 76 5.87 -6.51 -6.71
CA VAL A 76 4.42 -6.64 -6.53
C VAL A 76 3.93 -8.05 -6.84
N ASP A 77 4.81 -8.96 -7.26
CA ASP A 77 4.42 -10.30 -7.65
C ASP A 77 3.83 -11.06 -6.47
N ARG A 78 2.67 -11.70 -6.73
CA ARG A 78 1.90 -12.44 -5.72
C ARG A 78 1.35 -11.56 -4.60
N CYS A 79 1.34 -10.24 -4.75
CA CYS A 79 0.62 -9.37 -3.83
C CYS A 79 -0.89 -9.49 -4.07
N ASP A 80 -1.66 -9.46 -2.98
CA ASP A 80 -3.12 -9.40 -3.06
C ASP A 80 -3.60 -7.97 -3.31
N VAL A 81 -2.83 -7.00 -2.79
CA VAL A 81 -3.13 -5.57 -2.88
C VAL A 81 -1.85 -4.75 -2.84
N VAL A 82 -1.84 -3.68 -3.64
CA VAL A 82 -0.82 -2.63 -3.62
C VAL A 82 -1.47 -1.34 -3.15
N THR A 83 -0.79 -0.58 -2.30
CA THR A 83 -1.20 0.78 -1.95
C THR A 83 -0.04 1.74 -2.14
N SER A 84 -0.33 3.01 -2.39
CA SER A 84 0.72 4.03 -2.51
C SER A 84 0.43 5.30 -1.72
N SER A 85 1.49 6.05 -1.45
CA SER A 85 1.38 7.44 -1.07
C SER A 85 0.82 8.29 -2.23
N ALA A 86 0.19 9.41 -1.90
CA ALA A 86 -0.27 10.39 -2.90
C ALA A 86 0.89 11.06 -3.66
N ALA A 87 2.11 11.01 -3.12
CA ALA A 87 3.31 11.53 -3.78
C ALA A 87 3.86 10.59 -4.87
N VAL A 88 3.38 9.35 -4.94
CA VAL A 88 3.83 8.38 -5.96
C VAL A 88 3.05 8.62 -7.26
N PRO A 89 3.71 8.90 -8.39
CA PRO A 89 3.03 9.12 -9.66
C PRO A 89 2.42 7.82 -10.19
N GLN A 90 1.30 7.90 -10.90
CA GLN A 90 0.65 6.72 -11.53
C GLN A 90 1.54 6.02 -12.57
N SER A 91 2.54 6.73 -13.11
CA SER A 91 3.55 6.16 -14.01
C SER A 91 4.59 5.28 -13.31
N ASN A 92 4.57 5.21 -11.98
CA ASN A 92 5.46 4.35 -11.21
C ASN A 92 5.37 2.89 -11.70
N ILE A 93 6.54 2.28 -11.89
CA ILE A 93 6.67 0.96 -12.51
C ILE A 93 5.96 -0.16 -11.73
N GLU A 94 5.87 -0.06 -10.40
CA GLU A 94 5.20 -1.05 -9.55
C GLU A 94 3.68 -0.93 -9.63
N LEU A 95 3.17 0.31 -9.65
CA LEU A 95 1.73 0.56 -9.82
C LEU A 95 1.25 0.09 -11.20
N ARG A 96 2.05 0.33 -12.23
CA ARG A 96 1.79 -0.17 -13.58
C ARG A 96 1.81 -1.70 -13.63
N ALA A 97 2.85 -2.33 -13.09
CA ALA A 97 2.96 -3.79 -13.05
C ALA A 97 1.80 -4.43 -12.27
N ALA A 98 1.39 -3.84 -11.14
CA ALA A 98 0.24 -4.30 -10.37
C ALA A 98 -1.06 -4.23 -11.18
N SER A 99 -1.29 -3.10 -11.85
CA SER A 99 -2.45 -2.92 -12.73
C SER A 99 -2.45 -3.91 -13.90
N GLU A 100 -1.32 -4.11 -14.57
CA GLU A 100 -1.18 -5.06 -15.69
C GLU A 100 -1.42 -6.51 -15.26
N LYS A 101 -1.09 -6.85 -14.01
CA LYS A 101 -1.30 -8.17 -13.41
C LYS A 101 -2.69 -8.32 -12.76
N GLY A 102 -3.54 -7.30 -12.81
CA GLY A 102 -4.88 -7.31 -12.20
C GLY A 102 -4.88 -7.29 -10.67
N ILE A 103 -3.76 -6.92 -10.05
CA ILE A 103 -3.64 -6.77 -8.60
C ILE A 103 -4.37 -5.50 -8.18
N ALA A 104 -5.13 -5.56 -7.08
CA ALA A 104 -5.88 -4.41 -6.60
C ALA A 104 -4.92 -3.28 -6.18
N VAL A 105 -5.08 -2.10 -6.78
CA VAL A 105 -4.35 -0.89 -6.39
C VAL A 105 -5.27 0.04 -5.63
N LEU A 106 -4.92 0.35 -4.39
CA LEU A 106 -5.62 1.26 -3.50
C LEU A 106 -4.84 2.55 -3.27
N THR A 107 -5.57 3.63 -3.05
CA THR A 107 -5.03 4.83 -2.45
C THR A 107 -4.80 4.63 -0.95
N ARG A 108 -3.94 5.45 -0.35
CA ARG A 108 -3.79 5.52 1.12
C ARG A 108 -5.12 5.65 1.86
N ALA A 109 -6.05 6.46 1.33
CA ALA A 109 -7.36 6.69 1.95
C ALA A 109 -8.26 5.45 1.90
N GLU A 110 -8.28 4.73 0.77
CA GLU A 110 -9.00 3.46 0.65
C GLU A 110 -8.41 2.39 1.59
N MET A 111 -7.08 2.31 1.70
CA MET A 111 -6.41 1.40 2.64
C MET A 111 -6.75 1.74 4.10
N LEU A 112 -6.74 3.02 4.48
CA LEU A 112 -7.21 3.43 5.80
C LEU A 112 -8.66 3.03 6.02
N GLY A 113 -9.55 3.24 5.05
CA GLY A 113 -10.95 2.81 5.12
C GLY A 113 -11.12 1.30 5.27
N ALA A 114 -10.15 0.49 4.83
CA ALA A 114 -10.12 -0.95 5.05
C ALA A 114 -9.59 -1.31 6.46
N ILE A 115 -8.71 -0.49 7.05
CA ILE A 115 -8.12 -0.71 8.39
C ILE A 115 -9.09 -0.28 9.50
N THR A 116 -9.73 0.89 9.38
CA THR A 116 -10.53 1.49 10.48
C THR A 116 -11.66 0.62 11.03
N PRO A 117 -12.32 -0.30 10.29
CA PRO A 117 -13.32 -1.20 10.85
C PRO A 117 -12.76 -2.21 11.87
N HIS A 118 -11.44 -2.40 11.92
CA HIS A 118 -10.77 -3.35 12.80
C HIS A 118 -10.31 -2.74 14.13
N ALA A 119 -10.57 -1.44 14.36
CA ALA A 119 -10.22 -0.75 15.59
C ALA A 119 -11.23 0.34 15.96
N ARG A 120 -11.30 0.71 17.24
CA ARG A 120 -12.03 1.92 17.64
C ARG A 120 -11.27 3.14 17.11
N THR A 121 -11.83 3.78 16.09
CA THR A 121 -11.16 4.85 15.35
C THR A 121 -11.71 6.23 15.72
N VAL A 122 -10.82 7.22 15.81
CA VAL A 122 -11.15 8.66 15.87
C VAL A 122 -10.44 9.34 14.71
N ALA A 123 -11.17 10.17 13.94
CA ALA A 123 -10.62 11.00 12.87
C ALA A 123 -10.63 12.46 13.32
N VAL A 124 -9.56 13.19 12.99
CA VAL A 124 -9.32 14.60 13.38
C VAL A 124 -9.13 15.43 12.12
#